data_AF-R7U6K0-F1
#
_entry.id   AF-R7U6K0-F1
#
_cell.length_a   1.000
_cell.length_b   1.000
_cell.length_c   1.000
_cell.angle_alpha   90.00
_cell.angle_beta   90.00
_cell.angle_gamma   90.00
#
_symmetry.space_group_name_H-M   'P 1'
#
loop_
_entity.id
_entity.type
_entity.pdbx_description
1 polymer ?
#
loop_
_entity_poly.entity_id
_entity_poly.type
_entity_poly.pdbx_seq_one_letter_code
_entity_poly.pdbx_strand_id
1 'polypeptide(L)'
;RSKRQKCAACCKKFTAFLFSTVGLSCLLISYTIIGGLIFVELESDHEKSKKHTVVNQRHLHVQKLWNMTEEMNVFHKENWTILAEQILLSYEKIVYQATKRDGWGGNDEETELQWTFAGAMLYSITVVTTIGYGHIAPKTLWGRVVTIVYAILGIPLTLLTITNLGGFMATAFRFIYKNICCGLCCIFCPEPTRPRVRSSAVRSRTNAENGGDVSKSLTGKAPPPPTKPKRPKNQFEVKVQWRSGLSRIMKTTDNKAVRVPIYVSLMVLASYIIIGAILFTIWEDEWDFLIGSYFCFITLTTIGFGDYVPGTSVDSWANQEKLVLCAMYLIIGLALIAMCFDLMQEEARKKFRTLGQKM
;
A
#
# COMPACT_ATOMS: atom_id res chain seq x y z
N ARG A 1 29.00 5.55 34.51
CA ARG A 1 27.97 6.52 34.05
C ARG A 1 28.00 6.80 32.54
N SER A 2 29.18 6.88 31.89
CA SER A 2 29.34 7.18 30.45
C SER A 2 28.73 6.17 29.44
N LYS A 3 28.84 4.85 29.66
CA LYS A 3 28.32 3.83 28.73
C LYS A 3 26.78 3.82 28.62
N ARG A 4 26.05 3.97 29.74
CA ARG A 4 24.56 4.03 29.77
C ARG A 4 24.01 5.27 29.04
N GLN A 5 24.66 6.43 29.18
CA GLN A 5 24.25 7.66 28.47
C GLN A 5 24.56 7.60 26.97
N LYS A 6 25.71 7.02 26.56
CA LYS A 6 26.02 6.77 25.15
C LYS A 6 25.05 5.78 24.52
N CYS A 7 24.67 4.73 25.24
CA CYS A 7 23.69 3.74 24.81
C CYS A 7 22.28 4.35 24.70
N ALA A 8 21.85 5.16 25.67
CA ALA A 8 20.58 5.89 25.61
C ALA A 8 20.54 6.93 24.47
N ALA A 9 21.65 7.62 24.20
CA ALA A 9 21.75 8.56 23.08
C ALA A 9 21.75 7.84 21.71
N CYS A 10 22.43 6.70 21.61
CA CYS A 10 22.39 5.82 20.44
C CYS A 10 20.97 5.29 20.22
N CYS A 11 20.32 4.78 21.27
CA CYS A 11 18.96 4.28 21.22
C CYS A 11 17.97 5.40 20.82
N LYS A 12 18.15 6.63 21.32
CA LYS A 12 17.33 7.78 20.94
C LYS A 12 17.51 8.18 19.47
N LYS A 13 18.75 8.17 18.97
CA LYS A 13 19.05 8.42 17.55
C LYS A 13 18.51 7.31 16.65
N PHE A 14 18.66 6.06 17.07
CA PHE A 14 18.13 4.89 16.39
C PHE A 14 16.60 4.89 16.36
N THR A 15 15.92 5.19 17.47
CA THR A 15 14.45 5.35 17.47
C THR A 15 14.01 6.52 16.59
N ALA A 16 14.72 7.64 16.61
CA ALA A 16 14.40 8.77 15.74
C ALA A 16 14.59 8.44 14.25
N PHE A 17 15.58 7.61 13.92
CA PHE A 17 15.78 7.08 12.58
C PHE A 17 14.70 6.05 12.21
N LEU A 18 14.38 5.10 13.09
CA LEU A 18 13.34 4.10 12.87
C LEU A 18 11.96 4.73 12.61
N PHE A 19 11.64 5.85 13.27
CA PHE A 19 10.40 6.60 13.04
C PHE A 19 10.49 7.63 11.89
N SER A 20 11.64 7.74 11.22
CA SER A 20 11.73 8.51 9.98
C SER A 20 11.02 7.77 8.85
N THR A 21 10.50 8.50 7.86
CA THR A 21 9.84 7.90 6.68
C THR A 21 10.75 6.85 6.01
N VAL A 22 12.05 7.14 5.90
CA VAL A 22 13.04 6.21 5.34
C VAL A 22 13.23 4.99 6.23
N GLY A 23 13.35 5.19 7.55
CA GLY A 23 13.55 4.10 8.50
C GLY A 23 12.39 3.11 8.54
N LEU A 24 11.15 3.60 8.46
CA LEU A 24 9.95 2.76 8.41
C LEU A 24 9.85 1.96 7.12
N SER A 25 10.16 2.57 5.97
CA SER A 25 10.23 1.86 4.69
C SER A 25 11.31 0.77 4.70
N CYS A 26 12.51 1.07 5.22
CA CYS A 26 13.57 0.08 5.38
C CYS A 26 13.18 -1.05 6.33
N LEU A 27 12.49 -0.74 7.44
CA LEU A 27 11.99 -1.74 8.37
C LEU A 27 10.95 -2.65 7.72
N LEU A 28 10.02 -2.10 6.94
CA LEU A 28 9.02 -2.87 6.20
C LEU A 28 9.67 -3.80 5.16
N ILE A 29 10.64 -3.30 4.38
CA ILE A 29 11.38 -4.11 3.41
C ILE A 29 12.15 -5.24 4.12
N SER A 30 12.79 -4.94 5.24
CA SER A 30 13.50 -5.98 6.02
C SER A 30 12.51 -7.02 6.58
N TYR A 31 11.33 -6.58 7.01
CA TYR A 31 10.27 -7.44 7.54
C TYR A 31 9.70 -8.39 6.47
N THR A 32 9.57 -7.94 5.22
CA THR A 32 9.11 -8.80 4.11
C THR A 32 10.17 -9.79 3.66
N ILE A 33 11.45 -9.40 3.66
CA ILE A 33 12.57 -10.32 3.41
C ILE A 33 12.62 -11.43 4.47
N ILE A 34 12.50 -11.08 5.76
CA ILE A 34 12.46 -12.05 6.86
C ILE A 34 11.25 -12.99 6.69
N GLY A 35 10.08 -12.45 6.34
CA GLY A 35 8.90 -13.27 6.03
C GLY A 35 9.17 -14.28 4.92
N GLY A 36 9.79 -13.85 3.82
CA GLY A 36 10.17 -14.74 2.71
C GLY A 36 11.05 -15.90 3.16
N LEU A 37 12.08 -15.64 3.97
CA LEU A 37 12.95 -16.70 4.51
C LEU A 37 12.18 -17.68 5.40
N ILE A 38 11.32 -17.18 6.28
CA ILE A 38 10.55 -18.02 7.21
C ILE A 38 9.57 -18.93 6.46
N PHE A 39 8.82 -18.40 5.48
CA PHE A 39 7.79 -19.19 4.81
C PHE A 39 8.36 -20.22 3.82
N VAL A 40 9.49 -19.93 3.18
CA VAL A 40 10.21 -20.97 2.41
C VAL A 40 10.57 -22.14 3.30
N GLU A 41 11.17 -21.89 4.46
CA GLU A 41 11.60 -22.95 5.37
C GLU A 41 10.42 -23.77 5.91
N LEU A 42 9.28 -23.13 6.16
CA LEU A 42 8.11 -23.81 6.74
C LEU A 42 7.30 -24.62 5.73
N GLU A 43 7.22 -24.20 4.46
CA GLU A 43 6.28 -24.77 3.50
C GLU A 43 6.93 -25.51 2.32
N SER A 44 8.19 -25.20 1.97
CA SER A 44 8.81 -25.75 0.75
C SER A 44 8.95 -27.28 0.77
N ASP A 45 9.29 -27.88 1.91
CA ASP A 45 9.39 -29.35 2.03
C ASP A 45 8.02 -30.03 1.99
N HIS A 46 7.00 -29.39 2.57
CA HIS A 46 5.62 -29.88 2.52
C HIS A 46 5.10 -29.91 1.08
N GLU A 47 5.33 -28.82 0.32
CA GLU A 47 4.96 -28.73 -1.09
C GLU A 47 5.61 -29.84 -1.92
N LYS A 48 6.94 -30.02 -1.80
CA LYS A 48 7.68 -31.07 -2.50
C LYS A 48 7.12 -32.47 -2.20
N SER A 49 6.90 -32.78 -0.92
CA SER A 49 6.37 -34.08 -0.51
C SER A 49 4.98 -34.37 -1.12
N LYS A 50 4.10 -33.36 -1.15
CA LYS A 50 2.76 -33.48 -1.72
C LYS A 50 2.78 -33.64 -3.23
N LYS A 51 3.65 -32.91 -3.92
CA LYS A 51 3.86 -33.05 -5.36
C LYS A 51 4.28 -34.48 -5.73
N HIS A 52 5.30 -35.03 -5.07
CA HIS A 52 5.72 -36.43 -5.27
C HIS A 52 4.59 -37.42 -5.00
N THR A 53 3.77 -37.18 -3.98
CA THR A 53 2.63 -38.03 -3.65
C THR A 53 1.61 -38.08 -4.79
N VAL A 54 1.25 -36.93 -5.37
CA VAL A 54 0.29 -36.86 -6.48
C VAL A 54 0.82 -37.58 -7.72
N VAL A 55 2.09 -37.33 -8.08
CA VAL A 55 2.75 -38.00 -9.21
C VAL A 55 2.79 -39.53 -9.02
N ASN A 56 3.12 -39.99 -7.81
CA ASN A 56 3.12 -41.42 -7.51
C ASN A 56 1.70 -42.02 -7.58
N GLN A 57 0.69 -41.32 -7.06
CA GLN A 57 -0.71 -41.76 -7.17
C GLN A 57 -1.16 -41.84 -8.63
N ARG A 58 -0.73 -40.91 -9.49
CA ARG A 58 -0.98 -40.99 -10.94
C ARG A 58 -0.42 -42.28 -11.52
N HIS A 59 0.85 -42.57 -11.24
CA HIS A 59 1.50 -43.78 -11.75
C HIS A 59 0.78 -45.05 -11.28
N LEU A 60 0.40 -45.11 -9.99
CA LEU A 60 -0.36 -46.24 -9.43
C LEU A 60 -1.72 -46.44 -10.11
N HIS A 61 -2.46 -45.37 -10.42
CA HIS A 61 -3.76 -45.50 -11.11
C HIS A 61 -3.59 -45.90 -12.58
N VAL A 62 -2.55 -45.41 -13.25
CA VAL A 62 -2.18 -45.88 -14.60
C VAL A 62 -1.85 -47.38 -14.60
N GLN A 63 -1.09 -47.85 -13.61
CA GLN A 63 -0.82 -49.28 -13.44
C GLN A 63 -2.09 -50.10 -13.16
N LYS A 64 -3.02 -49.60 -12.34
CA LYS A 64 -4.32 -50.26 -12.11
C LYS A 64 -5.12 -50.40 -13.40
N LEU A 65 -5.15 -49.36 -14.24
CA LEU A 65 -5.79 -49.40 -15.55
C LEU A 65 -5.15 -50.47 -16.45
N TRP A 66 -3.82 -50.59 -16.42
CA TRP A 66 -3.10 -51.62 -17.18
C TRP A 66 -3.39 -53.03 -16.67
N ASN A 67 -3.21 -53.31 -15.37
CA ASN A 67 -3.45 -54.64 -14.80
C ASN A 67 -4.88 -55.12 -15.03
N MET A 68 -5.85 -54.20 -14.98
CA MET A 68 -7.25 -54.51 -15.31
C MET A 68 -7.42 -55.01 -16.76
N THR A 69 -6.61 -54.53 -17.72
CA THR A 69 -6.64 -55.06 -19.09
C THR A 69 -6.05 -56.46 -19.20
N GLU A 70 -5.07 -56.81 -18.36
CA GLU A 70 -4.42 -58.12 -18.35
C GLU A 70 -5.27 -59.19 -17.61
N GLU A 71 -6.00 -58.80 -16.57
CA GLU A 71 -6.77 -59.73 -15.72
C GLU A 71 -8.11 -60.15 -16.34
N MET A 72 -8.62 -59.44 -17.35
CA MET A 72 -9.89 -59.76 -17.99
C MET A 72 -9.76 -60.82 -19.08
N ASN A 73 -10.35 -61.99 -18.84
CA ASN A 73 -10.29 -63.14 -19.74
C ASN A 73 -10.99 -62.90 -21.11
N VAL A 74 -11.99 -62.00 -21.16
CA VAL A 74 -12.65 -61.53 -22.39
C VAL A 74 -12.80 -60.01 -22.31
N PHE A 75 -12.25 -59.31 -23.30
CA PHE A 75 -12.22 -57.85 -23.33
C PHE A 75 -13.56 -57.26 -23.80
N HIS A 76 -14.51 -57.14 -22.87
CA HIS A 76 -15.77 -56.44 -23.12
C HIS A 76 -15.62 -54.95 -22.84
N LYS A 77 -15.90 -54.13 -23.86
CA LYS A 77 -15.83 -52.67 -23.77
C LYS A 77 -16.64 -52.12 -22.60
N GLU A 78 -17.88 -52.56 -22.41
CA GLU A 78 -18.78 -52.05 -21.36
C GLU A 78 -18.23 -52.27 -19.95
N ASN A 79 -17.82 -53.50 -19.64
CA ASN A 79 -17.24 -53.83 -18.33
C ASN A 79 -15.93 -53.10 -18.09
N TRP A 80 -15.06 -53.01 -19.11
CA TRP A 80 -13.82 -52.23 -19.02
C TRP A 80 -14.11 -50.75 -18.74
N THR A 81 -15.07 -50.15 -19.46
CA THR A 81 -15.41 -48.73 -19.33
C THR A 81 -15.92 -48.41 -17.93
N ILE A 82 -16.81 -49.25 -17.36
CA ILE A 82 -17.33 -49.05 -15.99
C ILE A 82 -16.21 -49.09 -14.95
N LEU A 83 -15.29 -50.05 -15.06
CA LEU A 83 -14.18 -50.18 -14.11
C LEU A 83 -13.13 -49.08 -14.29
N ALA A 84 -12.82 -48.70 -15.54
CA ALA A 84 -11.93 -47.59 -15.84
C ALA A 84 -12.47 -46.27 -15.27
N GLU A 85 -13.78 -46.02 -15.42
CA GLU A 85 -14.44 -44.86 -14.84
C GLU A 85 -14.31 -44.84 -13.31
N GLN A 86 -14.47 -45.99 -12.63
CA GLN A 86 -14.27 -46.07 -11.18
C GLN A 86 -12.84 -45.72 -10.73
N ILE A 87 -11.82 -46.20 -11.47
CA ILE A 87 -10.41 -45.88 -11.21
C ILE A 87 -10.13 -44.40 -11.46
N LEU A 88 -10.70 -43.81 -12.52
CA LEU A 88 -10.56 -42.40 -12.81
C LEU A 88 -11.23 -41.53 -11.73
N LEU A 89 -12.45 -41.88 -11.31
CA LEU A 89 -13.15 -41.19 -10.21
C LEU A 89 -12.39 -41.27 -8.89
N SER A 90 -11.67 -42.37 -8.60
CA SER A 90 -10.83 -42.45 -7.40
C SER A 90 -9.61 -41.54 -7.50
N TYR A 91 -8.97 -41.46 -8.67
CA TYR A 91 -7.86 -40.55 -8.90
C TYR A 91 -8.30 -39.08 -8.87
N GLU A 92 -9.43 -38.76 -9.49
CA GLU A 92 -10.01 -37.41 -9.48
C GLU A 92 -10.24 -36.90 -8.04
N LYS A 93 -10.73 -37.77 -7.14
CA LYS A 93 -10.89 -37.43 -5.72
C LYS A 93 -9.55 -37.10 -5.05
N ILE A 94 -8.48 -37.82 -5.38
CA ILE A 94 -7.13 -37.55 -4.85
C ILE A 94 -6.62 -36.22 -5.37
N VAL A 95 -6.77 -35.95 -6.68
CA VAL A 95 -6.38 -34.69 -7.30
C VAL A 95 -7.15 -33.53 -6.69
N TYR A 96 -8.47 -33.64 -6.56
CA TYR A 96 -9.32 -32.63 -5.93
C TYR A 96 -8.86 -32.32 -4.50
N GLN A 97 -8.56 -33.35 -3.70
CA GLN A 97 -8.06 -33.17 -2.34
C GLN A 97 -6.67 -32.51 -2.34
N ALA A 98 -5.77 -32.95 -3.22
CA ALA A 98 -4.43 -32.39 -3.35
C ALA A 98 -4.48 -30.90 -3.74
N THR A 99 -5.26 -30.52 -4.74
CA THR A 99 -5.40 -29.13 -5.19
C THR A 99 -6.11 -28.28 -4.14
N LYS A 100 -7.24 -28.74 -3.59
CA LYS A 100 -8.07 -27.90 -2.71
C LYS A 100 -7.57 -27.82 -1.27
N ARG A 101 -7.08 -28.93 -0.71
CA ARG A 101 -6.68 -29.02 0.71
C ARG A 101 -5.18 -28.88 0.88
N ASP A 102 -4.41 -29.60 0.07
CA ASP A 102 -2.96 -29.71 0.25
C ASP A 102 -2.16 -28.68 -0.58
N GLY A 103 -2.82 -27.91 -1.45
CA GLY A 103 -2.19 -26.82 -2.19
C GLY A 103 -1.34 -27.27 -3.38
N TRP A 104 -1.65 -28.42 -3.99
CA TRP A 104 -0.97 -28.84 -5.21
C TRP A 104 -1.33 -27.90 -6.38
N GLY A 105 -0.31 -27.24 -6.95
CA GLY A 105 -0.45 -26.22 -8.00
C GLY A 105 -0.77 -26.72 -9.41
N GLY A 106 -0.98 -28.04 -9.59
CA GLY A 106 -1.38 -28.61 -10.88
C GLY A 106 -0.24 -28.84 -11.89
N ASN A 107 0.97 -28.34 -11.65
CA ASN A 107 2.16 -28.70 -12.42
C ASN A 107 2.96 -29.82 -11.75
N ASP A 108 3.45 -30.76 -12.57
CA ASP A 108 4.27 -31.90 -12.21
C ASP A 108 5.78 -31.63 -12.28
N GLU A 109 6.23 -30.56 -12.94
CA GLU A 109 7.66 -30.26 -13.12
C GLU A 109 8.35 -29.92 -11.81
N GLU A 110 9.33 -30.71 -11.37
CA GLU A 110 10.02 -30.53 -10.06
C GLU A 110 10.64 -29.14 -9.85
N THR A 111 10.96 -28.45 -10.94
CA THR A 111 11.52 -27.08 -10.97
C THR A 111 10.50 -26.00 -10.63
N GLU A 112 9.21 -26.28 -10.77
CA GLU A 112 8.14 -25.34 -10.49
C GLU A 112 7.58 -25.51 -9.08
N LEU A 113 8.17 -24.77 -8.14
CA LEU A 113 7.71 -24.64 -6.76
C LEU A 113 7.13 -23.26 -6.55
N GLN A 114 5.97 -23.19 -5.89
CA GLN A 114 5.34 -21.94 -5.49
C GLN A 114 6.08 -21.31 -4.30
N TRP A 115 6.59 -22.12 -3.38
CA TRP A 115 7.35 -21.67 -2.21
C TRP A 115 8.84 -21.48 -2.49
N THR A 116 9.17 -20.71 -3.52
CA THR A 116 10.52 -20.15 -3.71
C THR A 116 10.72 -18.92 -2.82
N PHE A 117 11.96 -18.46 -2.63
CA PHE A 117 12.24 -17.23 -1.86
C PHE A 117 11.44 -16.02 -2.37
N ALA A 118 11.40 -15.84 -3.68
CA ALA A 118 10.67 -14.75 -4.30
C ALA A 118 9.14 -14.92 -4.14
N GLY A 119 8.60 -16.13 -4.33
CA GLY A 119 7.18 -16.43 -4.10
C GLY A 119 6.77 -16.22 -2.63
N ALA A 120 7.59 -16.66 -1.68
CA ALA A 120 7.38 -16.47 -0.25
C ALA A 120 7.50 -14.99 0.18
N MET A 121 8.40 -14.23 -0.44
CA MET A 121 8.51 -12.79 -0.24
C MET A 121 7.28 -12.06 -0.78
N LEU A 122 6.79 -12.44 -1.97
CA LEU A 122 5.55 -11.90 -2.53
C LEU A 122 4.35 -12.23 -1.61
N TYR A 123 4.24 -13.48 -1.15
CA TYR A 123 3.25 -13.88 -0.15
C TYR A 123 3.33 -12.98 1.10
N SER A 124 4.53 -12.80 1.66
CA SER A 124 4.75 -11.94 2.83
C SER A 124 4.29 -10.50 2.61
N ILE A 125 4.60 -9.92 1.44
CA ILE A 125 4.12 -8.59 1.05
C ILE A 125 2.59 -8.58 1.02
N THR A 126 1.95 -9.56 0.37
CA THR A 126 0.49 -9.59 0.21
C THR A 126 -0.25 -9.75 1.54
N VAL A 127 0.34 -10.43 2.52
CA VAL A 127 -0.20 -10.57 3.88
C VAL A 127 -0.15 -9.23 4.62
N VAL A 128 1.01 -8.56 4.64
CA VAL A 128 1.18 -7.31 5.40
C VAL A 128 0.50 -6.11 4.75
N THR A 129 0.27 -6.17 3.44
CA THR A 129 -0.43 -5.14 2.65
C THR A 129 -1.92 -5.42 2.50
N THR A 130 -2.40 -6.53 3.11
CA THR A 130 -3.81 -6.97 3.07
C THR A 130 -4.37 -7.13 1.65
N ILE A 131 -3.52 -7.41 0.66
CA ILE A 131 -3.94 -7.76 -0.71
C ILE A 131 -4.46 -9.20 -0.72
N GLY A 132 -3.69 -10.14 -0.16
CA GLY A 132 -4.12 -11.52 0.05
C GLY A 132 -4.59 -12.28 -1.19
N TYR A 133 -3.75 -12.41 -2.23
CA TYR A 133 -4.10 -13.12 -3.48
C TYR A 133 -4.70 -14.52 -3.31
N GLY A 134 -4.35 -15.25 -2.24
CA GLY A 134 -4.96 -16.56 -1.92
C GLY A 134 -4.54 -17.75 -2.79
N HIS A 135 -3.90 -17.52 -3.94
CA HIS A 135 -3.32 -18.58 -4.79
C HIS A 135 -2.21 -19.38 -4.06
N ILE A 136 -1.39 -18.70 -3.24
CA ILE A 136 -0.39 -19.29 -2.35
C ILE A 136 -0.80 -19.02 -0.91
N ALA A 137 -0.91 -20.09 -0.11
CA ALA A 137 -1.26 -20.00 1.31
C ALA A 137 -0.70 -21.19 2.10
N PRO A 138 -0.20 -20.99 3.33
CA PRO A 138 0.45 -22.02 4.12
C PRO A 138 -0.52 -23.13 4.49
N LYS A 139 -0.10 -24.36 4.26
CA LYS A 139 -0.89 -25.56 4.53
C LYS A 139 -0.45 -26.22 5.83
N THR A 140 0.79 -26.01 6.26
CA THR A 140 1.27 -26.55 7.52
C THR A 140 0.64 -25.84 8.72
N LEU A 141 0.55 -26.56 9.85
CA LEU A 141 0.05 -26.00 11.10
C LEU A 141 0.90 -24.80 11.54
N TRP A 142 2.22 -24.96 11.52
CA TRP A 142 3.16 -23.92 11.92
C TRP A 142 3.14 -22.72 10.96
N GLY A 143 3.06 -22.94 9.65
CA GLY A 143 2.93 -21.86 8.67
C GLY A 143 1.68 -20.99 8.90
N ARG A 144 0.55 -21.60 9.27
CA ARG A 144 -0.67 -20.87 9.64
C ARG A 144 -0.52 -20.06 10.93
N VAL A 145 0.05 -20.66 11.97
CA VAL A 145 0.30 -19.97 13.26
C VAL A 145 1.24 -18.78 13.04
N VAL A 146 2.34 -18.99 12.32
CA VAL A 146 3.32 -17.94 12.00
C VAL A 146 2.68 -16.85 11.16
N THR A 147 1.82 -17.18 10.19
CA THR A 147 1.08 -16.17 9.42
C THR A 147 0.21 -15.27 10.28
N ILE A 148 -0.50 -15.83 11.27
CA ILE A 148 -1.33 -15.04 12.19
C ILE A 148 -0.47 -14.03 12.95
N VAL A 149 0.62 -14.49 13.56
CA VAL A 149 1.55 -13.63 14.32
C VAL A 149 2.18 -12.57 13.40
N TYR A 150 2.59 -12.98 12.19
CA TYR A 150 3.20 -12.13 11.19
C TYR A 150 2.25 -11.02 10.71
N ALA A 151 0.97 -11.32 10.53
CA ALA A 151 -0.06 -10.35 10.15
C ALA A 151 -0.35 -9.35 11.28
N ILE A 152 -0.43 -9.80 12.54
CA ILE A 152 -0.70 -8.94 13.71
C ILE A 152 0.36 -7.83 13.86
N LEU A 153 1.63 -8.14 13.59
CA LEU A 153 2.71 -7.16 13.67
C LEU A 153 2.91 -6.39 12.35
N GLY A 154 2.73 -7.07 11.21
CA GLY A 154 3.00 -6.53 9.89
C GLY A 154 1.95 -5.51 9.43
N ILE A 155 0.66 -5.76 9.65
CA ILE A 155 -0.41 -4.85 9.17
C ILE A 155 -0.29 -3.46 9.81
N PRO A 156 -0.14 -3.31 11.15
CA PRO A 156 0.07 -1.99 11.76
C PRO A 156 1.33 -1.30 11.26
N LEU A 157 2.42 -2.06 11.04
CA LEU A 157 3.66 -1.53 10.49
C LEU A 157 3.44 -0.98 9.08
N THR A 158 2.77 -1.73 8.21
CA THR A 158 2.45 -1.29 6.84
C THR A 158 1.59 -0.04 6.85
N LEU A 159 0.52 0.00 7.66
CA LEU A 159 -0.36 1.18 7.77
C LEU A 159 0.42 2.44 8.21
N LEU A 160 1.34 2.28 9.17
CA LEU A 160 2.18 3.38 9.65
C LEU A 160 3.14 3.86 8.55
N THR A 161 3.77 2.93 7.82
CA THR A 161 4.64 3.24 6.69
C THR A 161 3.89 3.95 5.56
N ILE A 162 2.72 3.43 5.15
CA ILE A 162 1.86 4.00 4.11
C ILE A 162 1.45 5.44 4.46
N THR A 163 1.05 5.69 5.71
CA THR A 163 0.65 7.05 6.17
C THR A 163 1.80 8.05 6.06
N ASN A 164 3.00 7.66 6.50
CA ASN A 164 4.16 8.55 6.49
C ASN A 164 4.72 8.77 5.08
N LEU A 165 4.65 7.74 4.23
CA LEU A 165 5.09 7.79 2.86
C LEU A 165 4.11 8.59 1.98
N GLY A 166 2.81 8.46 2.20
CA GLY A 166 1.76 9.23 1.53
C GLY A 166 1.92 10.74 1.74
N GLY A 167 2.18 11.18 2.97
CA GLY A 167 2.43 12.59 3.27
C GLY A 167 3.69 13.16 2.60
N PHE A 168 4.77 12.37 2.54
CA PHE A 168 5.99 12.74 1.82
C PHE A 168 5.73 12.86 0.31
N MET A 169 5.11 11.83 -0.28
CA MET A 169 4.77 11.80 -1.70
C MET A 169 3.81 12.95 -2.07
N ALA A 170 2.82 13.26 -1.23
CA ALA A 170 1.91 14.38 -1.45
C ALA A 170 2.63 15.74 -1.44
N THR A 171 3.69 15.88 -0.63
CA THR A 171 4.50 17.11 -0.59
C THR A 171 5.37 17.22 -1.85
N ALA A 172 6.04 16.13 -2.23
CA ALA A 172 6.81 16.05 -3.48
C ALA A 172 5.92 16.30 -4.71
N PHE A 173 4.71 15.71 -4.73
CA PHE A 173 3.76 15.88 -5.81
C PHE A 173 3.28 17.33 -5.94
N ARG A 174 2.94 18.00 -4.84
CA ARG A 174 2.57 19.42 -4.88
C ARG A 174 3.71 20.31 -5.39
N PHE A 175 4.95 19.97 -5.05
CA PHE A 175 6.14 20.67 -5.58
C PHE A 175 6.28 20.48 -7.09
N ILE A 176 6.18 19.23 -7.57
CA ILE A 176 6.22 18.90 -9.01
C ILE A 176 5.05 19.59 -9.75
N TYR A 177 3.83 19.45 -9.24
CA TYR A 177 2.64 20.07 -9.82
C TYR A 177 2.77 21.59 -9.90
N LYS A 178 3.29 22.24 -8.85
CA LYS A 178 3.56 23.69 -8.87
C LYS A 178 4.59 24.04 -9.95
N ASN A 179 5.68 23.28 -10.07
CA ASN A 179 6.71 23.57 -11.06
C ASN A 179 6.21 23.36 -12.49
N ILE A 180 5.38 22.34 -12.73
CA ILE A 180 4.75 22.10 -14.03
C ILE A 180 3.71 23.17 -14.34
N CYS A 181 2.79 23.48 -13.41
CA CYS A 181 1.76 24.49 -13.61
C CYS A 181 2.33 25.92 -13.68
N CYS A 182 3.37 26.25 -12.92
CA CYS A 182 4.06 27.54 -13.06
C CYS A 182 4.95 27.58 -14.31
N GLY A 183 5.56 26.47 -14.72
CA GLY A 183 6.31 26.36 -15.99
C GLY A 183 5.41 26.54 -17.22
N LEU A 184 4.21 25.94 -17.21
CA LEU A 184 3.19 26.14 -18.24
C LEU A 184 2.51 27.52 -18.16
N CYS A 185 2.23 28.05 -16.94
CA CYS A 185 1.71 29.41 -16.80
C CYS A 185 2.71 30.49 -17.22
N CYS A 186 4.03 30.29 -17.05
CA CYS A 186 5.04 31.25 -17.51
C CYS A 186 5.21 31.26 -19.05
N ILE A 187 4.69 30.26 -19.77
CA ILE A 187 4.64 30.27 -21.25
C ILE A 187 3.39 31.02 -21.76
N PHE A 188 2.29 31.05 -20.97
CA PHE A 188 0.98 31.57 -21.43
C PHE A 188 0.41 32.75 -20.61
N CYS A 189 1.14 33.31 -19.64
CA CYS A 189 0.73 34.54 -18.96
C CYS A 189 1.27 35.77 -19.69
N PRO A 190 0.41 36.69 -20.16
CA PRO A 190 0.83 38.06 -20.37
C PRO A 190 1.28 38.62 -19.03
N GLU A 191 2.37 39.38 -19.03
CA GLU A 191 2.90 40.07 -17.88
C GLU A 191 1.76 40.75 -17.09
N PRO A 192 1.58 40.48 -15.78
CA PRO A 192 0.62 41.23 -15.01
C PRO A 192 1.15 42.66 -14.93
N THR A 193 0.53 43.56 -15.69
CA THR A 193 0.75 45.00 -15.59
C THR A 193 0.58 45.34 -14.11
N ARG A 194 1.69 45.66 -13.44
CA ARG A 194 1.68 46.07 -12.03
C ARG A 194 0.59 47.14 -11.88
N PRO A 195 -0.44 46.95 -11.03
CA PRO A 195 -1.30 48.07 -10.70
C PRO A 195 -0.40 49.12 -10.06
N ARG A 196 -0.23 50.23 -10.78
CA ARG A 196 0.53 51.40 -10.33
C ARG A 196 -0.19 51.89 -9.08
N VAL A 197 0.34 51.53 -7.91
CA VAL A 197 -0.11 52.08 -6.64
C VAL A 197 0.09 53.59 -6.76
N ARG A 198 -1.00 54.32 -7.02
CA ARG A 198 -1.04 55.77 -6.87
C ARG A 198 -0.89 56.03 -5.38
N SER A 199 0.36 56.23 -4.97
CA SER A 199 0.69 56.87 -3.70
C SER A 199 -0.01 58.22 -3.68
N SER A 200 -1.22 58.26 -3.11
CA SER A 200 -1.87 59.51 -2.74
C SER A 200 -1.08 60.03 -1.56
N ALA A 201 -0.12 60.90 -1.84
CA ALA A 201 0.54 61.69 -0.83
C ALA A 201 -0.54 62.57 -0.16
N VAL A 202 -1.02 62.15 1.01
CA VAL A 202 -1.81 63.02 1.89
C VAL A 202 -0.84 64.07 2.43
N ARG A 203 -0.87 65.22 1.78
CA ARG A 203 -0.17 66.44 2.15
C ARG A 203 -0.99 67.11 3.25
N SER A 204 -0.62 66.89 4.51
CA SER A 204 -1.15 67.71 5.62
C SER A 204 -0.18 68.87 5.89
N ARG A 205 -0.53 70.05 5.36
CA ARG A 205 -0.13 71.35 5.91
C ARG A 205 -1.41 72.03 6.36
N THR A 206 -1.48 72.48 7.61
CA THR A 206 -1.69 73.88 8.00
C THR A 206 -1.62 74.05 9.51
N ASN A 207 -1.19 75.26 9.90
CA ASN A 207 -0.78 75.73 11.22
C ASN A 207 -1.96 76.15 12.12
N ALA A 208 -1.64 76.21 13.42
CA ALA A 208 -1.98 77.22 14.44
C ALA A 208 -3.35 77.95 14.42
N GLU A 209 -4.05 77.95 15.57
CA GLU A 209 -4.20 79.13 16.46
C GLU A 209 -5.05 78.83 17.72
N ASN A 210 -4.95 79.74 18.68
CA ASN A 210 -5.31 79.72 20.11
C ASN A 210 -6.81 79.68 20.46
N GLY A 211 -7.10 79.26 21.71
CA GLY A 211 -7.97 80.03 22.62
C GLY A 211 -9.27 79.38 23.13
N GLY A 212 -9.36 79.18 24.46
CA GLY A 212 -10.51 79.60 25.28
C GLY A 212 -11.71 78.67 25.52
N ASP A 213 -11.77 78.17 26.77
CA ASP A 213 -12.93 78.12 27.70
C ASP A 213 -14.09 77.08 27.65
N VAL A 214 -14.18 76.37 28.79
CA VAL A 214 -15.34 76.17 29.71
C VAL A 214 -16.46 75.14 29.40
N SER A 215 -16.37 74.04 30.17
CA SER A 215 -17.41 73.38 31.01
C SER A 215 -18.64 72.69 30.38
N LYS A 216 -18.77 71.37 30.60
CA LYS A 216 -19.64 70.76 31.64
C LYS A 216 -19.78 69.23 31.47
N SER A 217 -19.54 68.54 32.59
CA SER A 217 -20.19 67.33 33.12
C SER A 217 -21.28 66.66 32.27
N LEU A 218 -21.20 65.33 32.09
CA LEU A 218 -22.09 64.37 32.75
C LEU A 218 -21.66 62.93 32.46
N THR A 219 -21.43 62.20 33.54
CA THR A 219 -20.98 60.81 33.63
C THR A 219 -22.11 59.82 33.35
N GLY A 220 -21.85 58.84 32.49
CA GLY A 220 -22.69 57.64 32.32
C GLY A 220 -21.82 56.43 31.96
N LYS A 221 -21.42 55.64 32.96
CA LYS A 221 -20.67 54.39 32.76
C LYS A 221 -21.62 53.31 32.21
N ALA A 222 -21.29 52.77 31.04
CA ALA A 222 -21.90 51.55 30.51
C ALA A 222 -21.36 50.29 31.23
N PRO A 223 -22.18 49.23 31.41
CA PRO A 223 -21.78 48.01 32.12
C PRO A 223 -20.84 47.11 31.29
N PRO A 224 -19.98 46.30 31.94
CA PRO A 224 -19.07 45.39 31.25
C PRO A 224 -19.81 44.16 30.67
N PRO A 225 -19.29 43.55 29.59
CA PRO A 225 -19.90 42.39 28.95
C PRO A 225 -19.77 41.10 29.80
N PRO A 226 -20.68 40.11 29.63
CA PRO A 226 -20.75 38.93 30.47
C PRO A 226 -19.55 37.98 30.26
N THR A 227 -18.96 37.54 31.37
CA THR A 227 -17.90 36.54 31.44
C THR A 227 -18.42 35.15 31.07
N LYS A 228 -17.77 34.49 30.10
CA LYS A 228 -18.05 33.09 29.73
C LYS A 228 -17.66 32.11 30.86
N PRO A 229 -18.40 31.00 31.07
CA PRO A 229 -18.14 30.07 32.16
C PRO A 229 -16.85 29.27 31.94
N LYS A 230 -16.03 29.16 33.00
CA LYS A 230 -14.83 28.30 33.05
C LYS A 230 -15.27 26.84 33.16
N ARG A 231 -14.90 26.00 32.17
CA ARG A 231 -15.03 24.54 32.28
C ARG A 231 -14.00 23.97 33.28
N PRO A 232 -14.34 22.93 34.07
CA PRO A 232 -13.44 22.37 35.07
C PRO A 232 -12.20 21.74 34.40
N LYS A 233 -11.03 22.15 34.89
CA LYS A 233 -9.74 21.54 34.59
C LYS A 233 -9.65 20.25 35.40
N ASN A 234 -10.01 19.12 34.81
CA ASN A 234 -9.52 17.79 35.17
C ASN A 234 -9.93 16.81 34.08
N GLN A 235 -9.27 16.93 32.92
CA GLN A 235 -9.21 15.88 31.93
C GLN A 235 -7.73 15.67 31.62
N PHE A 236 -7.24 14.49 31.97
CA PHE A 236 -5.88 14.05 31.71
C PHE A 236 -5.70 13.89 30.19
N GLU A 237 -5.27 14.96 29.52
CA GLU A 237 -4.85 14.90 28.12
C GLU A 237 -3.46 14.24 28.06
N VAL A 238 -3.41 13.02 27.52
CA VAL A 238 -2.16 12.38 27.11
C VAL A 238 -1.56 13.22 25.97
N LYS A 239 -0.66 14.13 26.31
CA LYS A 239 0.00 15.03 25.37
C LYS A 239 1.11 14.27 24.64
N VAL A 240 0.76 13.60 23.54
CA VAL A 240 1.73 12.92 22.66
C VAL A 240 2.74 13.96 22.12
N GLN A 241 4.00 13.83 22.58
CA GLN A 241 5.10 14.79 22.41
C GLN A 241 5.54 15.02 20.95
N TRP A 242 5.11 14.19 20.00
CA TRP A 242 5.46 14.32 18.58
C TRP A 242 4.83 15.54 17.87
N ARG A 243 3.79 16.16 18.44
CA ARG A 243 3.15 17.36 17.87
C ARG A 243 4.10 18.57 17.74
N SER A 244 5.09 18.72 18.62
CA SER A 244 5.94 19.93 18.62
C SER A 244 6.98 19.95 17.50
N GLY A 245 7.50 18.78 17.09
CA GLY A 245 8.41 18.66 15.94
C GLY A 245 7.66 18.82 14.62
N LEU A 246 6.50 18.17 14.50
CA LEU A 246 5.63 18.25 13.32
C LEU A 246 5.09 19.67 13.12
N SER A 247 4.70 20.37 14.19
CA SER A 247 4.20 21.75 14.09
C SER A 247 5.23 22.76 13.55
N ARG A 248 6.53 22.50 13.76
CA ARG A 248 7.62 23.36 13.31
C ARG A 248 7.98 23.09 11.83
N ILE A 249 7.90 21.82 11.39
CA ILE A 249 8.02 21.42 9.98
C ILE A 249 6.78 21.84 9.18
N MET A 250 5.57 21.68 9.74
CA MET A 250 4.32 22.14 9.14
C MET A 250 4.24 23.68 9.04
N LYS A 251 4.85 24.43 9.98
CA LYS A 251 4.93 25.90 9.88
C LYS A 251 5.83 26.37 8.74
N THR A 252 6.87 25.62 8.39
CA THR A 252 7.70 25.92 7.20
C THR A 252 7.03 25.53 5.88
N THR A 253 5.98 24.70 5.92
CA THR A 253 5.13 24.33 4.78
C THR A 253 3.89 25.23 4.64
N ASP A 254 3.85 26.40 5.28
CA ASP A 254 2.85 27.43 5.00
C ASP A 254 3.23 28.27 3.75
N ASN A 255 3.75 27.59 2.73
CA ASN A 255 4.05 28.20 1.45
C ASN A 255 2.89 27.88 0.51
N LYS A 256 1.79 28.65 0.63
CA LYS A 256 0.58 28.61 -0.23
C LYS A 256 0.26 27.22 -0.78
N ALA A 257 -0.38 26.36 0.02
CA ALA A 257 -0.76 25.00 -0.38
C ALA A 257 -1.45 24.99 -1.76
N VAL A 258 -0.69 24.58 -2.79
CA VAL A 258 -1.20 24.42 -4.15
C VAL A 258 -2.22 23.31 -4.11
N ARG A 259 -3.45 23.64 -4.53
CA ARG A 259 -4.59 22.72 -4.46
C ARG A 259 -4.54 21.84 -5.69
N VAL A 260 -4.32 20.55 -5.46
CA VAL A 260 -4.43 19.53 -6.51
C VAL A 260 -5.88 19.07 -6.53
N PRO A 261 -6.58 19.17 -7.67
CA PRO A 261 -7.93 18.66 -7.78
C PRO A 261 -7.96 17.13 -7.90
N ILE A 262 -9.04 16.49 -7.43
CA ILE A 262 -9.23 15.02 -7.42
C ILE A 262 -8.92 14.39 -8.79
N TYR A 263 -9.35 15.00 -9.89
CA TYR A 263 -9.12 14.45 -11.23
C TYR A 263 -7.63 14.31 -11.57
N VAL A 264 -6.77 15.22 -11.10
CA VAL A 264 -5.31 15.13 -11.30
C VAL A 264 -4.74 13.94 -10.52
N SER A 265 -5.22 13.70 -9.30
CA SER A 265 -4.81 12.52 -8.51
C SER A 265 -5.23 11.22 -9.18
N LEU A 266 -6.44 11.16 -9.73
CA LEU A 266 -6.93 9.99 -10.46
C LEU A 266 -6.15 9.75 -11.76
N MET A 267 -5.75 10.81 -12.47
CA MET A 267 -4.90 10.68 -13.66
C MET A 267 -3.52 10.10 -13.34
N VAL A 268 -2.92 10.47 -12.20
CA VAL A 268 -1.64 9.90 -11.76
C VAL A 268 -1.77 8.42 -11.40
N LEU A 269 -2.87 8.03 -10.75
CA LEU A 269 -3.13 6.62 -10.47
C LEU A 269 -3.36 5.83 -11.77
N ALA A 270 -4.13 6.39 -12.70
CA ALA A 270 -4.39 5.77 -14.01
C ALA A 270 -3.10 5.62 -14.83
N SER A 271 -2.24 6.65 -14.87
CA SER A 271 -0.96 6.55 -15.58
C SER A 271 -0.04 5.51 -14.94
N TYR A 272 -0.03 5.39 -13.61
CA TYR A 272 0.73 4.35 -12.92
C TYR A 272 0.24 2.92 -13.23
N ILE A 273 -1.08 2.74 -13.35
CA ILE A 273 -1.68 1.48 -13.80
C ILE A 273 -1.29 1.17 -15.25
N ILE A 274 -1.34 2.18 -16.15
CA ILE A 274 -0.95 1.99 -17.56
C ILE A 274 0.53 1.63 -17.68
N ILE A 275 1.42 2.29 -16.93
CA ILE A 275 2.86 1.97 -16.90
C ILE A 275 3.06 0.54 -16.40
N GLY A 276 2.37 0.15 -15.32
CA GLY A 276 2.41 -1.22 -14.82
C GLY A 276 1.90 -2.23 -15.83
N ALA A 277 0.80 -1.94 -16.52
CA ALA A 277 0.23 -2.81 -17.54
C ALA A 277 1.22 -3.07 -18.69
N ILE A 278 1.87 -2.02 -19.20
CA ILE A 278 2.92 -2.15 -20.23
C ILE A 278 4.08 -3.01 -19.70
N LEU A 279 4.52 -2.76 -18.46
CA LEU A 279 5.63 -3.49 -17.84
C LEU A 279 5.33 -4.99 -17.73
N PHE A 280 4.16 -5.37 -17.20
CA PHE A 280 3.80 -6.77 -16.98
C PHE A 280 3.46 -7.50 -18.28
N THR A 281 2.88 -6.83 -19.28
CA THR A 281 2.68 -7.39 -20.63
C THR A 281 4.00 -7.67 -21.35
N ILE A 282 5.06 -6.90 -21.08
CA ILE A 282 6.40 -7.18 -21.66
C ILE A 282 7.09 -8.33 -20.91
N TRP A 283 6.75 -8.56 -19.65
CA TRP A 283 7.41 -9.60 -18.83
C TRP A 283 6.72 -10.95 -18.86
N GLU A 284 5.40 -10.97 -19.01
CA GLU A 284 4.61 -12.19 -19.08
C GLU A 284 4.12 -12.35 -20.51
N ASP A 285 4.71 -13.32 -21.23
CA ASP A 285 4.47 -13.51 -22.67
C ASP A 285 3.00 -13.85 -22.99
N GLU A 286 2.25 -14.39 -22.03
CA GLU A 286 0.83 -14.72 -22.18
C GLU A 286 -0.12 -13.58 -21.78
N TRP A 287 0.38 -12.44 -21.32
CA TRP A 287 -0.46 -11.36 -20.77
C TRP A 287 -0.72 -10.25 -21.77
N ASP A 288 -1.97 -10.11 -22.21
CA ASP A 288 -2.43 -8.91 -22.93
C ASP A 288 -2.46 -7.67 -22.03
N PHE A 289 -2.44 -6.47 -22.64
CA PHE A 289 -2.51 -5.18 -21.92
C PHE A 289 -3.72 -5.09 -20.98
N LEU A 290 -4.86 -5.69 -21.35
CA LEU A 290 -6.05 -5.72 -20.50
C LEU A 290 -5.81 -6.56 -19.23
N ILE A 291 -5.12 -7.70 -19.36
CA ILE A 291 -4.78 -8.57 -18.23
C ILE A 291 -3.77 -7.85 -17.33
N GLY A 292 -2.72 -7.24 -17.91
CA GLY A 292 -1.73 -6.47 -17.16
C GLY A 292 -2.34 -5.29 -16.39
N SER A 293 -3.26 -4.55 -17.02
CA SER A 293 -3.97 -3.44 -16.37
C SER A 293 -4.98 -3.91 -15.31
N TYR A 294 -5.68 -5.02 -15.57
CA TYR A 294 -6.54 -5.69 -14.60
C TYR A 294 -5.75 -6.10 -13.36
N PHE A 295 -4.62 -6.80 -13.53
CA PHE A 295 -3.71 -7.18 -12.46
C PHE A 295 -3.26 -5.97 -11.63
N CYS A 296 -2.78 -4.91 -12.28
CA CYS A 296 -2.35 -3.68 -11.59
C CYS A 296 -3.50 -3.08 -10.77
N PHE A 297 -4.71 -3.00 -11.34
CA PHE A 297 -5.86 -2.42 -10.66
C PHE A 297 -6.28 -3.24 -9.43
N ILE A 298 -6.52 -4.55 -9.56
CA ILE A 298 -6.98 -5.40 -8.44
C ILE A 298 -5.96 -5.48 -7.31
N THR A 299 -4.69 -5.38 -7.67
CA THR A 299 -3.58 -5.47 -6.74
C THR A 299 -3.43 -4.18 -5.94
N LEU A 300 -3.39 -3.04 -6.64
CA LEU A 300 -3.26 -1.74 -6.01
C LEU A 300 -4.47 -1.41 -5.14
N THR A 301 -5.68 -1.74 -5.59
CA THR A 301 -6.91 -1.57 -4.80
C THR A 301 -7.05 -2.57 -3.66
N THR A 302 -6.07 -3.45 -3.44
CA THR A 302 -6.06 -4.49 -2.39
C THR A 302 -7.26 -5.46 -2.47
N ILE A 303 -7.81 -5.67 -3.67
CA ILE A 303 -8.85 -6.69 -3.92
C ILE A 303 -8.21 -8.07 -3.98
N GLY A 304 -7.12 -8.20 -4.75
CA GLY A 304 -6.25 -9.38 -4.76
C GLY A 304 -6.95 -10.70 -5.05
N PHE A 305 -7.53 -10.88 -6.24
CA PHE A 305 -8.13 -12.17 -6.62
C PHE A 305 -7.10 -13.30 -6.78
N GLY A 306 -5.87 -12.97 -7.19
CA GLY A 306 -4.78 -13.95 -7.33
C GLY A 306 -4.93 -14.91 -8.49
N ASP A 307 -5.84 -14.63 -9.42
CA ASP A 307 -6.01 -15.32 -10.69
C ASP A 307 -4.86 -15.03 -11.67
N TYR A 308 -4.35 -13.80 -11.65
CA TYR A 308 -3.13 -13.40 -12.37
C TYR A 308 -2.06 -12.93 -11.38
N VAL A 309 -0.88 -13.57 -11.44
CA VAL A 309 0.29 -13.22 -10.63
C VAL A 309 1.55 -13.42 -11.48
N PRO A 310 2.46 -12.43 -11.53
CA PRO A 310 3.68 -12.54 -12.32
C PRO A 310 4.62 -13.61 -11.73
N GLY A 311 5.47 -14.19 -12.58
CA GLY A 311 6.47 -15.19 -12.19
C GLY A 311 5.93 -16.63 -12.09
N THR A 312 4.84 -16.93 -12.80
CA THR A 312 4.24 -18.27 -12.89
C THR A 312 4.63 -19.04 -14.16
N SER A 313 5.29 -18.38 -15.13
CA SER A 313 5.72 -18.96 -16.42
C SER A 313 7.16 -19.54 -16.35
N VAL A 314 7.49 -20.49 -17.23
CA VAL A 314 8.44 -21.62 -17.06
C VAL A 314 9.96 -21.28 -17.00
N ASP A 315 10.40 -20.02 -16.95
CA ASP A 315 11.84 -19.67 -17.03
C ASP A 315 12.51 -19.29 -15.69
N SER A 316 13.06 -20.31 -15.04
CA SER A 316 13.68 -20.34 -13.68
C SER A 316 14.53 -19.14 -13.25
N TRP A 317 15.31 -18.52 -14.15
CA TRP A 317 16.26 -17.45 -13.79
C TRP A 317 15.67 -16.04 -13.95
N ALA A 318 14.74 -15.84 -14.89
CA ALA A 318 14.07 -14.54 -15.07
C ALA A 318 12.99 -14.31 -14.01
N ASN A 319 12.38 -15.38 -13.48
CA ASN A 319 11.25 -15.30 -12.55
C ASN A 319 11.58 -14.63 -11.22
N GLN A 320 12.79 -14.85 -10.69
CA GLN A 320 13.21 -14.21 -9.43
C GLN A 320 13.35 -12.69 -9.59
N GLU A 321 13.89 -12.23 -10.73
CA GLU A 321 14.04 -10.81 -11.02
C GLU A 321 12.67 -10.15 -11.25
N LYS A 322 11.79 -10.79 -12.04
CA LYS A 322 10.40 -10.34 -12.28
C LYS A 322 9.62 -10.16 -10.98
N LEU A 323 9.73 -11.11 -10.05
CA LEU A 323 9.05 -11.07 -8.74
C LEU A 323 9.60 -9.98 -7.81
N VAL A 324 10.93 -9.76 -7.78
CA VAL A 324 11.54 -8.67 -7.00
C VAL A 324 11.12 -7.31 -7.54
N LEU A 325 11.08 -7.14 -8.86
CA LEU A 325 10.59 -5.92 -9.48
C LEU A 325 9.09 -5.71 -9.24
N CYS A 326 8.30 -6.78 -9.26
CA CYS A 326 6.89 -6.75 -8.85
C CYS A 326 6.76 -6.27 -7.41
N ALA A 327 7.52 -6.84 -6.47
CA ALA A 327 7.52 -6.40 -5.07
C ALA A 327 7.84 -4.90 -4.91
N MET A 328 8.82 -4.38 -5.67
CA MET A 328 9.12 -2.95 -5.67
C MET A 328 7.98 -2.11 -6.26
N TYR A 329 7.35 -2.57 -7.35
CA TYR A 329 6.14 -1.94 -7.91
C TYR A 329 5.03 -1.87 -6.86
N LEU A 330 4.74 -2.96 -6.13
CA LEU A 330 3.70 -2.96 -5.10
C LEU A 330 3.96 -1.95 -3.99
N ILE A 331 5.20 -1.86 -3.50
CA ILE A 331 5.56 -0.92 -2.43
C ILE A 331 5.37 0.54 -2.89
N ILE A 332 5.79 0.87 -4.13
CA ILE A 332 5.61 2.22 -4.70
C ILE A 332 4.13 2.50 -4.98
N GLY A 333 3.38 1.51 -5.47
CA GLY A 333 1.96 1.64 -5.77
C GLY A 333 1.12 1.93 -4.53
N LEU A 334 1.41 1.26 -3.41
CA LEU A 334 0.76 1.54 -2.13
C LEU A 334 1.07 2.94 -1.61
N ALA A 335 2.29 3.44 -1.84
CA ALA A 335 2.66 4.82 -1.54
C ALA A 335 1.84 5.84 -2.34
N LEU A 336 1.66 5.57 -3.63
CA LEU A 336 0.86 6.42 -4.52
C LEU A 336 -0.61 6.41 -4.13
N ILE A 337 -1.17 5.27 -3.74
CA ILE A 337 -2.54 5.19 -3.23
C ILE A 337 -2.70 5.98 -1.92
N ALA A 338 -1.74 5.86 -1.00
CA ALA A 338 -1.75 6.65 0.24
C ALA A 338 -1.81 8.15 -0.05
N MET A 339 -0.95 8.62 -0.97
CA MET A 339 -0.94 10.00 -1.43
C MET A 339 -2.29 10.39 -2.04
N CYS A 340 -2.87 9.55 -2.89
CA CYS A 340 -4.17 9.83 -3.52
C CYS A 340 -5.27 9.95 -2.45
N PHE A 341 -5.32 9.04 -1.47
CA PHE A 341 -6.27 9.13 -0.36
C PHE A 341 -6.10 10.41 0.46
N ASP A 342 -4.87 10.80 0.77
CA ASP A 342 -4.59 12.04 1.51
C ASP A 342 -5.09 13.27 0.75
N LEU A 343 -4.77 13.37 -0.55
CA LEU A 343 -5.20 14.48 -1.41
C LEU A 343 -6.73 14.53 -1.56
N MET A 344 -7.36 13.37 -1.82
CA MET A 344 -8.81 13.26 -1.94
C MET A 344 -9.52 13.63 -0.62
N GLN A 345 -9.00 13.15 0.51
CA GLN A 345 -9.53 13.46 1.84
C GLN A 345 -9.47 14.96 2.15
N GLU A 346 -8.37 15.63 1.79
CA GLU A 346 -8.23 17.08 1.96
C GLU A 346 -9.26 17.87 1.13
N GLU A 347 -9.50 17.49 -0.13
CA GLU A 347 -10.46 18.16 -0.99
C GLU A 347 -11.90 17.91 -0.55
N ALA A 348 -12.25 16.65 -0.24
CA ALA A 348 -13.57 16.27 0.24
C ALA A 348 -13.94 17.03 1.52
N ARG A 349 -13.05 17.04 2.53
CA ARG A 349 -13.27 17.78 3.79
C ARG A 349 -13.53 19.27 3.55
N LYS A 350 -12.88 19.87 2.56
CA LYS A 350 -13.09 21.29 2.21
C LYS A 350 -14.44 21.50 1.53
N LYS A 351 -14.80 20.68 0.54
CA LYS A 351 -16.11 20.77 -0.12
C LYS A 351 -17.25 20.62 0.89
N PHE A 352 -17.14 19.66 1.82
CA PHE A 352 -18.11 19.50 2.90
C PHE A 352 -18.18 20.70 3.84
N ARG A 353 -17.03 21.29 4.23
CA ARG A 353 -17.02 22.53 5.04
C ARG A 353 -17.67 23.70 4.31
N THR A 354 -17.38 23.88 3.02
CA THR A 354 -17.99 24.95 2.23
C THR A 354 -19.49 24.74 2.06
N LEU A 355 -19.95 23.49 1.88
CA LEU A 355 -21.36 23.16 1.81
C LEU A 355 -22.07 23.44 3.14
N GLY A 356 -21.48 23.01 4.26
CA GLY A 356 -22.02 23.28 5.60
C GLY A 356 -21.91 24.74 6.05
N GLN A 357 -21.14 25.57 5.36
CA GLN A 357 -21.16 27.04 5.54
C GLN A 357 -22.22 27.74 4.66
N LYS A 358 -22.73 27.04 3.63
CA LYS A 358 -23.74 27.55 2.70
C LYS A 358 -25.16 27.09 3.05
N MET A 359 -25.29 26.04 3.84
CA MET A 359 -26.52 25.64 4.55
C MET A 359 -26.60 26.38 5.87
#